data_AF-A0AB37C7T8-F1
#
_entry.id   AF-A0AB37C7T8-F1
#
_cell.length_a   1.000
_cell.length_b   1.000
_cell.length_c   1.000
_cell.angle_alpha   90.00
_cell.angle_beta   90.00
_cell.angle_gamma   90.00
#
_symmetry.space_group_name_H-M   'P 1'
#
loop_
_entity.id
_entity.type
_entity.pdbx_description
1 polymer ?
#
loop_
_entity_poly.entity_id
_entity_poly.type
_entity_poly.pdbx_seq_one_letter_code
_entity_poly.pdbx_strand_id
1 'polypeptide(L)'
;MEERIENLQRIIKNILASTDDQIQGDLKDSLRLRMSVSENLHGEVRYLKCLRALVEEKFQEFFKKKNFPKDYNDFVGIWSSLSEEAKSLCNDPKYDYDEENYKYEFIYFEVYCNVYLRYSLGLLFNGNNKDIIDDLSQYNSLEIIQMYRYYLHQITLKKLEKSLKSDKVNS
;
A
#
# COMPACT_ATOMS: atom_id res chain seq x y z
N MET A 1 -12.10 -10.86 23.36
CA MET A 1 -10.97 -10.06 22.83
C MET A 1 -10.40 -10.71 21.58
N GLU A 2 -10.19 -12.03 21.60
CA GLU A 2 -9.76 -12.82 20.43
C GLU A 2 -10.74 -12.71 19.26
N GLU A 3 -12.03 -12.98 19.46
CA GLU A 3 -13.06 -12.89 18.42
C GLU A 3 -13.13 -11.51 17.73
N ARG A 4 -12.91 -10.43 18.49
CA ARG A 4 -12.86 -9.06 17.94
C ARG A 4 -11.68 -8.90 16.99
N ILE A 5 -10.49 -9.35 17.40
CA ILE A 5 -9.27 -9.26 16.59
C ILE A 5 -9.38 -10.16 15.35
N GLU A 6 -9.91 -11.37 15.51
CA GLU A 6 -10.18 -12.29 14.40
C GLU A 6 -11.14 -11.67 13.37
N ASN A 7 -12.18 -10.97 13.82
CA ASN A 7 -13.08 -10.25 12.94
C ASN A 7 -12.37 -9.11 12.18
N LEU A 8 -11.51 -8.33 12.84
CA LEU A 8 -10.71 -7.29 12.16
C LEU A 8 -9.80 -7.93 11.09
N GLN A 9 -9.12 -9.03 11.44
CA GLN A 9 -8.28 -9.77 10.51
C GLN A 9 -9.08 -10.24 9.30
N ARG A 10 -10.28 -10.81 9.51
CA ARG A 10 -11.17 -11.27 8.44
C ARG A 10 -11.54 -10.12 7.50
N ILE A 11 -11.94 -8.97 8.04
CA ILE A 11 -12.30 -7.80 7.23
C ILE A 11 -11.11 -7.33 6.38
N ILE A 12 -9.93 -7.13 6.99
CA ILE A 12 -8.74 -6.66 6.25
C ILE A 12 -8.30 -7.68 5.20
N LYS A 13 -8.29 -8.98 5.53
CA LYS A 13 -7.99 -10.03 4.56
C LYS A 13 -8.93 -10.00 3.37
N ASN A 14 -10.23 -9.78 3.59
CA ASN A 14 -11.22 -9.72 2.51
C ASN A 14 -10.98 -8.53 1.57
N ILE A 15 -10.67 -7.34 2.12
CA ILE A 15 -10.34 -6.15 1.31
C ILE A 15 -9.11 -6.43 0.43
N LEU A 16 -8.06 -6.99 1.02
CA LEU A 16 -6.81 -7.27 0.31
C LEU A 16 -6.93 -8.42 -0.69
N ALA A 17 -7.73 -9.45 -0.39
CA ALA A 17 -8.05 -10.52 -1.33
C ALA A 17 -8.79 -9.98 -2.56
N SER A 18 -9.81 -9.13 -2.35
CA SER A 18 -10.52 -8.47 -3.45
C SER A 18 -9.58 -7.60 -4.29
N THR A 19 -8.59 -6.95 -3.66
CA THR A 19 -7.55 -6.20 -4.37
C THR A 19 -6.68 -7.12 -5.24
N ASP A 20 -6.25 -8.26 -4.69
CA ASP A 20 -5.45 -9.25 -5.42
C ASP A 20 -6.19 -9.84 -6.63
N ASP A 21 -7.47 -10.14 -6.44
CA ASP A 21 -8.37 -10.67 -7.47
C ASP A 21 -8.62 -9.67 -8.59
N GLN A 22 -8.52 -8.36 -8.35
CA GLN A 22 -8.64 -7.35 -9.40
C GLN A 22 -7.32 -7.10 -10.14
N ILE A 23 -6.19 -7.21 -9.44
CA ILE A 23 -4.88 -6.92 -10.03
C ILE A 23 -4.45 -8.07 -10.95
N GLN A 24 -4.68 -9.34 -10.57
CA GLN A 24 -4.52 -10.61 -11.32
C GLN A 24 -3.23 -10.85 -12.15
N GLY A 25 -2.38 -9.85 -12.38
CA GLY A 25 -1.21 -9.90 -13.23
C GLY A 25 0.07 -10.26 -12.48
N ASP A 26 1.03 -10.82 -13.21
CA ASP A 26 2.42 -10.87 -12.76
C ASP A 26 3.03 -9.46 -12.85
N LEU A 27 3.67 -9.01 -11.78
CA LEU A 27 4.30 -7.70 -11.70
C LEU A 27 5.71 -7.68 -12.31
N LYS A 28 6.21 -8.83 -12.78
CA LYS A 28 7.60 -8.98 -13.25
C LYS A 28 7.98 -7.96 -14.33
N ASP A 29 7.23 -7.92 -15.44
CA ASP A 29 7.58 -7.07 -16.58
C ASP A 29 7.41 -5.59 -16.26
N SER A 30 6.38 -5.23 -15.47
CA SER A 30 6.15 -3.86 -15.05
C SER A 30 7.22 -3.35 -14.08
N LEU A 31 7.65 -4.19 -13.13
CA LEU A 31 8.75 -3.88 -12.21
C LEU A 31 10.08 -3.74 -12.96
N ARG A 32 10.37 -4.66 -13.89
CA ARG A 32 11.58 -4.58 -14.72
C ARG A 32 11.61 -3.30 -15.55
N LEU A 33 10.48 -2.95 -16.17
CA LEU A 33 10.34 -1.71 -16.93
C LEU A 33 10.55 -0.49 -16.02
N ARG A 34 9.86 -0.42 -14.87
CA ARG A 34 9.99 0.68 -13.91
C ARG A 34 11.43 0.87 -13.44
N MET A 35 12.15 -0.22 -13.14
CA MET A 35 13.57 -0.15 -12.80
C MET A 35 14.44 0.37 -13.95
N SER A 36 14.15 -0.03 -15.20
CA SER A 36 14.96 0.38 -16.36
C SER A 36 14.78 1.84 -16.78
N VAL A 37 13.61 2.43 -16.49
CA VAL A 37 13.30 3.82 -16.86
C VAL A 37 13.57 4.81 -15.71
N SER A 38 13.89 4.31 -14.52
CA SER A 38 14.21 5.15 -13.36
C SER A 38 15.65 5.64 -13.42
N GLU A 39 15.82 6.96 -13.51
CA GLU A 39 17.13 7.61 -13.50
C GLU A 39 17.72 7.73 -12.09
N ASN A 40 16.87 7.64 -11.05
CA ASN A 40 17.26 7.83 -9.65
C ASN A 40 16.43 6.93 -8.71
N LEU A 41 16.77 5.64 -8.67
CA LEU A 41 16.11 4.67 -7.79
C LEU A 41 16.23 5.05 -6.31
N HIS A 42 17.35 5.63 -5.88
CA HIS A 42 17.55 6.11 -4.51
C HIS A 42 16.49 7.14 -4.11
N GLY A 43 16.30 8.16 -4.96
CA GLY A 43 15.26 9.18 -4.77
C GLY A 43 13.85 8.57 -4.81
N GLU A 44 13.60 7.61 -5.69
CA GLU A 44 12.31 6.92 -5.75
C GLU A 44 12.02 6.09 -4.48
N VAL A 45 13.02 5.43 -3.89
CA VAL A 45 12.85 4.72 -2.61
C VAL A 45 12.47 5.69 -1.50
N ARG A 46 13.19 6.81 -1.38
CA ARG A 46 12.85 7.83 -0.36
C ARG A 46 11.43 8.37 -0.56
N TYR A 47 11.07 8.65 -1.81
CA TYR A 47 9.72 9.08 -2.18
C TYR A 47 8.66 8.06 -1.77
N LEU A 48 8.84 6.77 -2.08
CA LEU A 48 7.85 5.75 -1.74
C LEU A 48 7.76 5.51 -0.22
N LYS A 49 8.87 5.56 0.51
CA LYS A 49 8.88 5.50 1.99
C LYS A 49 8.10 6.67 2.59
N CYS A 50 8.29 7.87 2.05
CA CYS A 50 7.57 9.07 2.46
C CYS A 50 6.07 8.96 2.14
N LEU A 51 5.72 8.58 0.91
CA LEU A 51 4.35 8.40 0.46
C LEU A 51 3.60 7.38 1.34
N ARG A 52 4.24 6.24 1.63
CA ARG A 52 3.68 5.25 2.56
C ARG A 52 3.30 5.90 3.88
N ALA A 53 4.23 6.63 4.51
CA ALA A 53 4.00 7.24 5.81
C ALA A 53 2.82 8.23 5.78
N LEU A 54 2.77 9.11 4.78
CA LEU A 54 1.70 10.11 4.62
C LEU A 54 0.34 9.45 4.36
N VAL A 55 0.28 8.42 3.51
CA VAL A 55 -0.96 7.69 3.23
C VAL A 55 -1.45 6.93 4.46
N GLU A 56 -0.56 6.26 5.18
CA GLU A 56 -0.94 5.53 6.40
C GLU A 56 -1.43 6.48 7.50
N GLU A 57 -0.81 7.64 7.66
CA GLU A 57 -1.28 8.71 8.56
C GLU A 57 -2.66 9.23 8.13
N LYS A 58 -2.84 9.51 6.83
CA LYS A 58 -4.12 10.00 6.33
C LYS A 58 -5.25 8.99 6.51
N PHE A 59 -4.95 7.71 6.27
CA PHE A 59 -5.89 6.62 6.47
C PHE A 59 -6.29 6.49 7.94
N GLN A 60 -5.33 6.63 8.86
CA GLN A 60 -5.62 6.68 10.30
C GLN A 60 -6.52 7.87 10.66
N GLU A 61 -6.27 9.04 10.06
CA GLU A 61 -7.07 10.25 10.26
C GLU A 61 -8.53 10.05 9.82
N PHE A 62 -8.78 9.39 8.69
CA PHE A 62 -10.13 9.11 8.20
C PHE A 62 -10.98 8.40 9.26
N PHE A 63 -10.47 7.33 9.87
CA PHE A 63 -11.19 6.61 10.93
C PHE A 63 -11.27 7.40 12.23
N LYS A 64 -10.21 8.10 12.62
CA LYS A 64 -10.19 8.90 13.86
C LYS A 64 -11.23 10.03 13.83
N LYS A 65 -11.37 10.70 12.69
CA LYS A 65 -12.29 11.84 12.51
C LYS A 65 -13.62 11.45 11.86
N LYS A 66 -13.78 10.20 11.44
CA LYS A 66 -14.90 9.71 10.62
C LYS A 66 -15.12 10.57 9.36
N ASN A 67 -14.02 11.03 8.77
CA ASN A 67 -14.02 11.87 7.57
C ASN A 67 -13.49 11.04 6.40
N PHE A 68 -14.37 10.23 5.81
CA PHE A 68 -14.01 9.33 4.73
C PHE A 68 -14.13 10.02 3.37
N PRO A 69 -13.31 9.63 2.38
CA PRO A 69 -13.53 10.00 0.99
C PRO A 69 -14.95 9.61 0.55
N LYS A 70 -15.60 10.48 -0.23
CA LYS A 70 -16.97 10.26 -0.70
C LYS A 70 -17.07 9.11 -1.69
N ASP A 71 -16.06 8.98 -2.54
CA ASP A 71 -15.96 7.99 -3.59
C ASP A 71 -14.49 7.77 -4.00
N TYR A 72 -14.29 6.95 -5.04
CA TYR A 72 -12.98 6.68 -5.61
C TYR A 72 -12.28 7.94 -6.14
N ASN A 73 -13.02 8.88 -6.76
CA ASN A 73 -12.43 10.08 -7.34
C ASN A 73 -11.92 11.02 -6.25
N ASP A 74 -12.68 11.16 -5.16
CA ASP A 74 -12.26 11.91 -3.99
C ASP A 74 -10.98 11.29 -3.37
N PHE A 75 -10.94 9.96 -3.25
CA PHE A 75 -9.73 9.26 -2.81
C PHE A 75 -8.54 9.50 -3.74
N VAL A 76 -8.73 9.45 -5.07
CA VAL A 76 -7.66 9.72 -6.04
C VAL A 76 -7.13 11.16 -5.93
N GLY A 77 -8.00 12.13 -5.66
CA GLY A 77 -7.60 13.51 -5.38
C GLY A 77 -6.72 13.63 -4.13
N ILE A 78 -7.10 12.92 -3.06
CA ILE A 78 -6.31 12.86 -1.82
C ILE A 78 -4.96 12.18 -2.07
N TRP A 79 -4.95 11.02 -2.74
CA TRP A 79 -3.72 10.31 -3.09
C TRP A 79 -2.75 11.19 -3.88
N SER A 80 -3.27 11.90 -4.88
CA SER A 80 -2.47 12.80 -5.72
C SER A 80 -1.86 13.94 -4.89
N SER A 81 -2.62 14.50 -3.96
CA SER A 81 -2.12 15.55 -3.05
C SER A 81 -1.00 15.02 -2.15
N LEU A 82 -1.16 13.83 -1.55
CA LEU A 82 -0.13 13.20 -0.73
C LEU A 82 1.11 12.81 -1.53
N SER A 83 0.95 12.46 -2.82
CA SER A 83 2.06 12.20 -3.73
C SER A 83 2.91 13.44 -3.99
N GLU A 84 2.29 14.59 -4.24
CA GLU A 84 3.04 15.85 -4.38
C GLU A 84 3.71 16.27 -3.06
N GLU A 85 3.02 16.10 -1.93
CA GLU A 85 3.61 16.35 -0.62
C GLU A 85 4.83 15.44 -0.37
N ALA A 86 4.72 14.14 -0.69
CA ALA A 86 5.83 13.20 -0.55
C ALA A 86 7.06 13.60 -1.37
N LYS A 87 6.88 14.12 -2.60
CA LYS A 87 8.00 14.62 -3.42
C LYS A 87 8.74 15.78 -2.75
N SER A 88 8.02 16.63 -2.01
CA SER A 88 8.62 17.76 -1.30
C SER A 88 9.36 17.35 -0.03
N LEU A 89 8.91 16.27 0.63
CA LEU A 89 9.39 15.85 1.96
C LEU A 89 10.37 14.67 1.90
N CYS A 90 10.51 13.98 0.78
CA CYS A 90 11.27 12.73 0.70
C CYS A 90 12.78 12.88 0.97
N ASN A 91 13.32 14.09 0.98
CA ASN A 91 14.73 14.31 1.31
C ASN A 91 15.02 14.30 2.82
N ASP A 92 13.99 14.17 3.68
CA ASP A 92 14.18 13.98 5.12
C ASP A 92 14.96 12.67 5.39
N PRO A 93 16.05 12.72 6.20
CA PRO A 93 16.87 11.54 6.52
C PRO A 93 16.10 10.35 7.11
N LYS A 94 14.92 10.55 7.71
CA LYS A 94 14.12 9.44 8.22
C LYS A 94 13.57 8.52 7.12
N TYR A 95 13.59 8.99 5.86
CA TYR A 95 13.17 8.21 4.69
C TYR A 95 14.35 7.63 3.92
N ASP A 96 15.55 7.66 4.48
CA ASP A 96 16.73 7.15 3.78
C ASP A 96 16.61 5.66 3.46
N TYR A 97 17.35 5.23 2.44
CA TYR A 97 17.35 3.86 1.94
C TYR A 97 18.60 3.11 2.41
N ASP A 98 18.52 1.79 2.37
CA ASP A 98 19.69 0.94 2.56
C ASP A 98 20.49 0.91 1.25
N GLU A 99 21.74 1.39 1.27
CA GLU A 99 22.64 1.45 0.12
C GLU A 99 22.92 0.07 -0.51
N GLU A 100 22.91 -1.01 0.28
CA GLU A 100 23.13 -2.37 -0.24
C GLU A 100 21.83 -2.95 -0.83
N ASN A 101 20.67 -2.52 -0.33
CA ASN A 101 19.38 -3.12 -0.62
C ASN A 101 18.41 -2.21 -1.40
N TYR A 102 18.80 -1.01 -1.85
CA TYR A 102 17.90 -0.02 -2.43
C TYR A 102 17.06 -0.53 -3.61
N LYS A 103 17.60 -1.43 -4.45
CA LYS A 103 16.84 -2.03 -5.57
C LYS A 103 15.69 -2.90 -5.05
N TYR A 104 15.97 -3.70 -4.02
CA TYR A 104 14.96 -4.50 -3.37
C TYR A 104 13.94 -3.61 -2.65
N GLU A 105 14.40 -2.58 -1.94
CA GLU A 105 13.51 -1.62 -1.30
C GLU A 105 12.60 -0.92 -2.33
N PHE A 106 13.14 -0.51 -3.48
CA PHE A 106 12.36 0.08 -4.56
C PHE A 106 11.26 -0.87 -5.03
N ILE A 107 11.64 -2.10 -5.40
CA ILE A 107 10.68 -3.12 -5.84
C ILE A 107 9.61 -3.36 -4.77
N TYR A 108 10.04 -3.49 -3.51
CA TYR A 108 9.14 -3.72 -2.38
C TYR A 108 8.15 -2.58 -2.22
N PHE A 109 8.62 -1.34 -2.17
CA PHE A 109 7.76 -0.20 -1.93
C PHE A 109 6.91 0.18 -3.14
N GLU A 110 7.35 -0.12 -4.36
CA GLU A 110 6.54 0.04 -5.56
C GLU A 110 5.32 -0.88 -5.52
N VAL A 111 5.53 -2.16 -5.19
CA VAL A 111 4.42 -3.13 -5.02
C VAL A 111 3.57 -2.76 -3.80
N TYR A 112 4.18 -2.43 -2.67
CA TYR A 112 3.44 -2.08 -1.46
C TYR A 112 2.56 -0.84 -1.68
N CYS A 113 3.12 0.27 -2.18
CA CYS A 113 2.42 1.55 -2.26
C CYS A 113 1.50 1.61 -3.48
N ASN A 114 2.06 1.41 -4.67
CA ASN A 114 1.36 1.72 -5.91
C ASN A 114 0.42 0.60 -6.35
N VAL A 115 0.74 -0.66 -6.00
CA VAL A 115 -0.07 -1.82 -6.37
C VAL A 115 -1.07 -2.16 -5.27
N TYR A 116 -0.63 -2.39 -4.04
CA TYR A 116 -1.55 -2.84 -3.00
C TYR A 116 -2.21 -1.72 -2.21
N LEU A 117 -1.45 -0.84 -1.57
CA LEU A 117 -2.00 0.20 -0.69
C LEU A 117 -2.96 1.12 -1.46
N ARG A 118 -2.54 1.63 -2.62
CA ARG A 118 -3.38 2.51 -3.45
C ARG A 118 -4.69 1.86 -3.88
N TYR A 119 -4.61 0.67 -4.48
CA TYR A 119 -5.80 0.02 -5.03
C TYR A 119 -6.73 -0.48 -3.94
N SER A 120 -6.19 -1.05 -2.86
CA SER A 120 -7.01 -1.55 -1.76
C SER A 120 -7.78 -0.43 -1.05
N LEU A 121 -7.14 0.72 -0.82
CA LEU A 121 -7.83 1.91 -0.30
C LEU A 121 -8.81 2.50 -1.32
N GLY A 122 -8.43 2.56 -2.60
CA GLY A 122 -9.32 3.02 -3.66
C GLY A 122 -10.58 2.15 -3.76
N LEU A 123 -10.45 0.84 -3.63
CA LEU A 123 -11.57 -0.09 -3.59
C LEU A 123 -12.41 0.08 -2.34
N LEU A 124 -11.78 0.24 -1.16
CA LEU A 124 -12.50 0.50 0.08
C LEU A 124 -13.40 1.74 -0.02
N PHE A 125 -12.97 2.78 -0.75
CA PHE A 125 -13.76 3.99 -0.94
C PHE A 125 -14.59 4.02 -2.23
N ASN A 126 -14.60 2.94 -3.01
CA ASN A 126 -15.42 2.85 -4.21
C ASN A 126 -16.85 2.42 -3.86
N GLY A 127 -17.75 3.40 -3.67
CA GLY A 127 -19.21 3.37 -3.89
C GLY A 127 -20.10 2.41 -3.10
N ASN A 128 -19.63 1.22 -2.72
CA ASN A 128 -20.48 0.12 -2.21
C ASN A 128 -19.93 -0.55 -0.94
N ASN A 129 -18.86 -0.03 -0.34
CA ASN A 129 -18.20 -0.63 0.83
C ASN A 129 -18.56 0.07 2.15
N LYS A 130 -19.71 0.73 2.21
CA LYS A 130 -20.16 1.45 3.40
C LYS A 130 -20.27 0.52 4.62
N ASP A 131 -20.82 -0.68 4.44
CA ASP A 131 -20.94 -1.67 5.52
C ASP A 131 -19.56 -2.07 6.06
N ILE A 132 -18.56 -2.21 5.17
CA ILE A 132 -17.17 -2.50 5.55
C ILE A 132 -16.56 -1.33 6.35
N ILE A 133 -16.80 -0.09 5.93
CA ILE A 133 -16.34 1.11 6.65
C ILE A 133 -17.01 1.20 8.02
N ASP A 134 -18.30 0.90 8.12
CA ASP A 134 -19.07 0.91 9.36
C ASP A 134 -18.56 -0.18 10.33
N ASP A 135 -18.27 -1.40 9.82
CA ASP A 135 -17.63 -2.47 10.58
C ASP A 135 -16.23 -2.07 11.07
N LEU A 136 -15.39 -1.52 10.19
CA LEU A 136 -14.05 -1.04 10.56
C LEU A 136 -14.10 0.10 11.57
N SER A 137 -15.13 0.94 11.53
CA SER A 137 -15.31 2.07 12.45
C SER A 137 -15.55 1.66 13.91
N GLN A 138 -15.77 0.37 14.18
CA GLN A 138 -15.85 -0.20 15.53
C GLN A 138 -14.46 -0.43 16.16
N TYR A 139 -13.39 -0.29 15.37
CA TYR A 139 -12.01 -0.55 15.78
C TYR A 139 -11.22 0.74 15.97
N ASN A 140 -10.13 0.66 16.75
CA ASN A 140 -9.23 1.80 16.87
C ASN A 140 -8.48 1.99 15.54
N SER A 141 -8.38 3.23 15.07
CA SER A 141 -7.62 3.58 13.85
C SER A 141 -6.19 3.00 13.81
N LEU A 142 -5.52 2.91 14.97
CA LEU A 142 -4.18 2.34 15.08
C LEU A 142 -4.17 0.82 14.88
N GLU A 143 -5.18 0.11 15.41
CA GLU A 143 -5.32 -1.33 15.21
C GLU A 143 -5.61 -1.64 13.74
N ILE A 144 -6.47 -0.84 13.10
CA ILE A 144 -6.80 -0.97 11.68
C ILE A 144 -5.52 -0.85 10.85
N ILE A 145 -4.75 0.22 11.03
CA ILE A 145 -3.54 0.44 10.21
C ILE A 145 -2.44 -0.59 10.49
N GLN A 146 -2.28 -1.03 11.74
CA GLN A 146 -1.31 -2.09 12.07
C GLN A 146 -1.70 -3.41 11.41
N MET A 147 -2.99 -3.76 11.40
CA MET A 147 -3.49 -4.97 10.75
C MET A 147 -3.36 -4.87 9.22
N TYR A 148 -3.66 -3.70 8.66
CA TYR A 148 -3.50 -3.39 7.25
C TYR A 148 -2.04 -3.57 6.81
N ARG A 149 -1.11 -2.93 7.52
CA ARG A 149 0.33 -3.01 7.28
C ARG A 149 0.83 -4.44 7.35
N TYR A 150 0.39 -5.20 8.36
CA TYR A 150 0.78 -6.60 8.52
C TYR A 150 0.41 -7.44 7.29
N TYR A 151 -0.86 -7.40 6.86
CA TYR A 151 -1.29 -8.22 5.72
C TYR A 151 -0.80 -7.68 4.37
N LEU A 152 -0.67 -6.36 4.21
CA LEU A 152 -0.02 -5.76 3.03
C LEU A 152 1.42 -6.22 2.87
N HIS A 153 2.17 -6.29 3.96
CA HIS A 153 3.53 -6.80 3.94
C HIS A 153 3.56 -8.26 3.48
N GLN A 154 2.71 -9.12 4.05
CA GLN A 154 2.63 -10.53 3.68
C GLN A 154 2.27 -10.74 2.20
N ILE A 155 1.28 -10.01 1.67
CA ILE A 155 0.87 -10.15 0.27
C ILE A 155 1.95 -9.63 -0.69
N THR A 156 2.63 -8.53 -0.32
CA THR A 156 3.75 -7.97 -1.08
C THR A 156 4.88 -9.00 -1.20
N LEU A 157 5.32 -9.58 -0.08
CA LEU A 157 6.37 -10.61 -0.10
C LEU A 157 5.98 -11.81 -0.96
N LYS A 158 4.74 -12.31 -0.83
CA LYS A 158 4.24 -13.45 -1.61
C LYS A 158 4.28 -13.17 -3.12
N LYS A 159 3.91 -11.95 -3.56
CA LYS A 159 4.00 -11.60 -4.98
C LYS A 159 5.42 -11.47 -5.46
N LEU A 160 6.28 -10.81 -4.69
CA LEU A 160 7.68 -10.67 -5.05
C LEU A 160 8.36 -12.03 -5.16
N GLU A 161 8.09 -12.96 -4.24
CA GLU A 161 8.59 -14.33 -4.36
C GLU A 161 8.13 -15.00 -5.65
N LYS A 162 6.85 -14.87 -6.02
CA LYS A 162 6.33 -15.45 -7.27
C LYS A 162 7.00 -14.83 -8.49
N SER A 163 7.09 -13.51 -8.54
CA SER A 163 7.65 -12.77 -9.68
C SER A 163 9.16 -12.98 -9.81
N LEU A 164 9.92 -13.03 -8.70
CA LEU A 164 11.38 -13.19 -8.69
C LEU A 164 11.83 -14.66 -8.83
N LYS A 165 11.08 -15.65 -8.31
CA LYS A 165 11.42 -17.08 -8.49
C LYS A 165 11.31 -17.53 -9.96
N SER A 166 10.51 -16.85 -10.77
CA SER A 166 10.36 -17.15 -12.21
C SER A 166 11.67 -16.97 -13.01
N ASP A 167 12.69 -16.29 -12.47
CA ASP A 167 14.00 -16.13 -13.12
C ASP A 167 14.88 -17.39 -13.04
N LYS A 168 14.66 -18.29 -12.09
CA LYS A 168 15.50 -19.49 -11.91
C LYS A 168 15.15 -20.67 -12.81
N VAL A 169 14.05 -20.60 -13.55
CA VAL A 169 13.58 -21.71 -14.41
C VAL A 169 14.01 -21.52 -15.87
N ASN A 170 14.45 -20.32 -16.26
CA ASN A 170 14.82 -19.97 -17.64
C ASN A 170 16.27 -19.45 -17.79
N SER A 171 17.14 -19.67 -16.79
CA SER A 171 18.58 -19.36 -16.85
C SER A 171 19.43 -20.61 -17.02
#